data_AF-A0A7H8J215-F1
#
_entry.id   AF-A0A7H8J215-F1
#
_cell.length_a   1.000
_cell.length_b   1.000
_cell.length_c   1.000
_cell.angle_alpha   90.00
_cell.angle_beta   90.00
_cell.angle_gamma   90.00
#
_symmetry.space_group_name_H-M   'P 1'
#
loop_
_entity.id
_entity.type
_entity.pdbx_description
1 polymer ?
#
loop_
_entity_poly.entity_id
_entity_poly.type
_entity_poly.pdbx_seq_one_letter_code
_entity_poly.pdbx_strand_id
1 'polypeptide(L)'
;MAPPTSGRTGLGDHDAVCDRLLPVERTCLHARFAAALSGMPQQIAQLAAHAYAAGDHALALTAAWEAAGRDKLSGAEPERLHLLKRVLELWDTVDSSPRLHRLTVLDHAVEAGLATSAVDSGLR
;
A
#
# COMPACT_ATOMS: atom_id res chain seq x y z
N MET A 1 22.71 23.78 36.92
CA MET A 1 21.84 22.68 37.35
C MET A 1 20.66 22.65 36.39
N ALA A 2 20.64 21.68 35.46
CA ALA A 2 19.61 21.56 34.44
C ALA A 2 18.54 20.54 34.88
N PRO A 3 17.24 20.77 34.59
CA PRO A 3 16.26 19.70 34.54
C PRO A 3 16.12 19.16 33.10
N PRO A 4 15.78 17.87 32.94
CA PRO A 4 15.64 17.22 31.64
C PRO A 4 14.26 17.51 31.03
N THR A 5 14.20 17.88 29.76
CA THR A 5 12.96 17.79 28.99
C THR A 5 12.99 16.55 28.12
N SER A 6 12.00 15.71 28.40
CA SER A 6 11.81 14.35 27.98
C SER A 6 11.81 14.13 26.47
N GLY A 7 12.12 12.88 26.13
CA GLY A 7 12.10 12.30 24.81
C GLY A 7 10.80 12.55 24.07
N ARG A 8 10.96 12.89 22.80
CA ARG A 8 9.89 12.93 21.82
C ARG A 8 9.95 11.63 21.02
N THR A 9 9.45 10.54 21.61
CA THR A 9 8.97 9.38 20.86
C THR A 9 7.59 9.75 20.33
N GLY A 10 7.53 10.06 19.05
CA GLY A 10 6.29 10.40 18.37
C GLY A 10 6.40 10.01 16.91
N LEU A 11 6.71 8.74 16.65
CA LEU A 11 6.56 8.13 15.34
C LEU A 11 6.33 6.61 15.52
N GLY A 12 5.24 6.27 16.20
CA GLY A 12 4.82 4.88 16.41
C GLY A 12 3.38 4.69 16.94
N ASP A 13 2.54 5.74 16.98
CA ASP A 13 1.28 5.70 17.73
C ASP A 13 0.02 5.37 16.91
N HIS A 14 0.10 5.28 15.57
CA HIS A 14 -1.11 5.04 14.77
C HIS A 14 -1.65 3.61 14.97
N ASP A 15 -0.76 2.62 14.99
CA ASP A 15 -1.13 1.22 15.23
C ASP A 15 -1.62 1.01 16.67
N ALA A 16 -0.99 1.65 17.66
CA ALA A 16 -1.37 1.52 19.07
C ALA A 16 -2.75 2.14 19.41
N VAL A 17 -3.22 3.14 18.65
CA VAL A 17 -4.59 3.64 18.76
C VAL A 17 -5.57 2.68 18.07
N CYS A 18 -5.20 2.12 16.92
CA CYS A 18 -6.02 1.16 16.18
C CYS A 18 -6.20 -0.17 16.92
N ASP A 19 -5.19 -0.61 17.68
CA ASP A 19 -5.23 -1.84 18.46
C ASP A 19 -6.26 -1.80 19.59
N ARG A 20 -6.62 -0.61 20.05
CA ARG A 20 -7.65 -0.40 21.07
C ARG A 20 -9.07 -0.33 20.50
N LEU A 21 -9.21 -0.29 19.17
CA LEU A 21 -10.51 -0.30 18.49
C LEU A 21 -11.01 -1.72 18.28
N LEU A 22 -12.32 -1.90 18.42
CA LEU A 22 -12.99 -3.11 17.99
C LEU A 22 -12.75 -3.34 16.49
N PRO A 23 -12.79 -4.59 15.99
CA PRO A 23 -12.56 -4.88 14.57
C PRO A 23 -13.43 -4.03 13.63
N VAL A 24 -14.72 -3.88 13.95
CA VAL A 24 -15.66 -3.08 13.15
C VAL A 24 -15.34 -1.58 13.16
N GLU A 25 -14.87 -1.04 14.28
CA GLU A 25 -14.50 0.36 14.42
C GLU A 25 -13.23 0.66 13.63
N ARG A 26 -12.28 -0.28 13.64
CA ARG A 26 -11.05 -0.22 12.85
C ARG A 26 -11.36 -0.22 11.35
N THR A 27 -12.18 -1.15 10.88
CA THR A 27 -12.64 -1.19 9.48
C THR A 27 -13.33 0.11 9.07
N CYS A 28 -14.21 0.65 9.92
CA CYS A 28 -14.88 1.93 9.66
C CYS A 28 -13.89 3.10 9.59
N LEU A 29 -12.87 3.14 10.45
CA LEU A 29 -11.83 4.14 10.41
C LEU A 29 -11.05 4.08 9.09
N HIS A 30 -10.64 2.89 8.66
CA HIS A 30 -9.97 2.71 7.36
C HIS A 30 -10.85 3.14 6.19
N ALA A 31 -12.16 2.84 6.23
CA ALA A 31 -13.10 3.29 5.20
C ALA A 31 -13.18 4.83 5.13
N ARG A 32 -13.18 5.51 6.28
CA ARG A 32 -13.15 6.99 6.35
C ARG A 32 -11.86 7.56 5.79
N PHE A 33 -10.71 6.95 6.07
CA PHE A 33 -9.44 7.35 5.47
C PHE A 33 -9.44 7.14 3.96
N ALA A 34 -9.90 5.98 3.47
CA ALA A 34 -10.01 5.72 2.04
C ALA A 34 -10.91 6.76 1.33
N ALA A 35 -12.04 7.11 1.95
CA ALA A 35 -12.91 8.18 1.44
C ALA A 35 -12.21 9.54 1.40
N ALA A 36 -11.46 9.91 2.44
CA ALA A 36 -10.73 11.17 2.51
C ALA A 36 -9.59 11.26 1.48
N LEU A 37 -8.93 10.14 1.16
CA LEU A 37 -7.83 10.08 0.19
C LEU A 37 -8.33 9.93 -1.26
N SER A 38 -9.61 9.61 -1.46
CA SER A 38 -10.18 9.43 -2.79
C SER A 38 -10.06 10.71 -3.63
N GLY A 39 -9.51 10.57 -4.83
CA GLY A 39 -9.27 11.71 -5.73
C GLY A 39 -7.97 12.48 -5.48
N MET A 40 -7.12 12.04 -4.54
CA MET A 40 -5.78 12.62 -4.30
C MET A 40 -4.70 11.82 -5.04
N PRO A 41 -4.18 12.28 -6.21
CA PRO A 41 -3.32 11.46 -7.07
C PRO A 41 -1.97 11.07 -6.46
N GLN A 42 -1.51 11.84 -5.48
CA GLN A 42 -0.23 11.63 -4.78
C GLN A 42 -0.36 10.65 -3.60
N GLN A 43 -1.59 10.26 -3.25
CA GLN A 43 -1.89 9.44 -2.07
C GLN A 43 -2.46 8.06 -2.45
N ILE A 44 -2.35 7.66 -3.72
CA ILE A 44 -3.02 6.45 -4.23
C ILE A 44 -2.51 5.17 -3.56
N ALA A 45 -1.21 5.09 -3.23
CA ALA A 45 -0.67 3.97 -2.48
C ALA A 45 -1.29 3.86 -1.07
N GLN A 46 -1.47 4.99 -0.38
CA GLN A 46 -2.17 5.05 0.91
C GLN A 46 -3.66 4.73 0.77
N LEU A 47 -4.31 5.20 -0.29
CA LEU A 47 -5.69 4.84 -0.63
C LEU A 47 -5.84 3.32 -0.77
N ALA A 48 -4.93 2.66 -1.50
CA ALA A 48 -4.94 1.21 -1.66
C ALA A 48 -4.81 0.48 -0.31
N ALA A 49 -3.91 0.94 0.56
CA ALA A 49 -3.71 0.36 1.89
C ALA A 49 -4.96 0.51 2.78
N HIS A 50 -5.56 1.70 2.84
CA HIS A 50 -6.76 1.95 3.63
C HIS A 50 -7.99 1.23 3.07
N ALA A 51 -8.17 1.18 1.74
CA ALA A 51 -9.25 0.43 1.12
C ALA A 51 -9.16 -1.07 1.44
N TYR A 52 -7.95 -1.65 1.38
CA TYR A 52 -7.74 -3.04 1.74
C TYR A 52 -8.08 -3.31 3.21
N ALA A 53 -7.59 -2.48 4.13
CA ALA A 53 -7.88 -2.61 5.55
C ALA A 53 -9.36 -2.36 5.91
N ALA A 54 -10.09 -1.63 5.05
CA ALA A 54 -11.53 -1.44 5.13
C ALA A 54 -12.34 -2.62 4.53
N GLY A 55 -11.70 -3.59 3.88
CA GLY A 55 -12.36 -4.68 3.17
C GLY A 55 -12.94 -4.29 1.80
N ASP A 56 -12.67 -3.08 1.31
CA ASP A 56 -13.05 -2.67 -0.05
C ASP A 56 -12.00 -3.16 -1.04
N HIS A 57 -12.08 -4.46 -1.35
CA HIS A 57 -11.11 -5.16 -2.19
C HIS A 57 -11.09 -4.64 -3.63
N ALA A 58 -12.23 -4.17 -4.18
CA ALA A 58 -12.29 -3.65 -5.54
C ALA A 58 -11.56 -2.31 -5.67
N LEU A 59 -11.76 -1.40 -4.70
CA LEU A 59 -11.02 -0.15 -4.63
C LEU A 59 -9.54 -0.40 -4.36
N ALA A 60 -9.22 -1.30 -3.43
CA ALA A 60 -7.84 -1.67 -3.10
C ALA A 60 -7.07 -2.20 -4.33
N LEU A 61 -7.67 -3.11 -5.09
CA LEU A 61 -7.08 -3.67 -6.31
C LEU A 61 -6.81 -2.57 -7.35
N THR A 62 -7.80 -1.70 -7.60
CA THR A 62 -7.68 -0.64 -8.61
C THR A 62 -6.64 0.41 -8.21
N ALA A 63 -6.66 0.85 -6.95
CA ALA A 63 -5.71 1.82 -6.43
C ALA A 63 -4.28 1.26 -6.37
N ALA A 64 -4.10 0.00 -5.95
CA ALA A 64 -2.78 -0.63 -5.92
C ALA A 64 -2.17 -0.72 -7.33
N TRP A 65 -2.97 -1.09 -8.34
CA TRP A 65 -2.52 -1.12 -9.72
C TRP A 65 -2.14 0.27 -10.25
N GLU A 66 -2.96 1.28 -9.96
CA GLU A 66 -2.68 2.65 -10.38
C GLU A 66 -1.40 3.20 -9.73
N ALA A 67 -1.20 2.95 -8.43
CA ALA A 67 0.01 3.34 -7.71
C ALA A 67 1.26 2.66 -8.30
N ALA A 68 1.21 1.35 -8.53
CA ALA A 68 2.32 0.60 -9.12
C ALA A 68 2.72 1.08 -10.53
N GLY A 69 1.78 1.68 -11.27
CA GLY A 69 2.04 2.29 -12.57
C GLY A 69 2.71 3.67 -12.50
N ARG A 70 2.58 4.39 -11.38
CA ARG A 70 3.15 5.72 -11.15
C ARG A 70 4.59 5.66 -10.64
N ASP A 71 4.94 4.62 -9.88
CA ASP A 71 6.24 4.46 -9.24
C ASP A 71 7.33 3.87 -10.15
N LYS A 72 7.40 4.27 -11.42
CA LYS A 72 8.47 3.85 -12.34
C LYS A 72 9.82 4.55 -12.08
N LEU A 73 10.01 5.13 -10.90
CA LEU A 73 11.22 5.85 -10.52
C LEU A 73 12.20 4.92 -9.80
N SER A 74 13.45 4.94 -10.24
CA SER A 74 14.55 4.17 -9.65
C SER A 74 14.65 4.44 -8.14
N GLY A 75 14.32 3.45 -7.32
CA GLY A 75 14.34 3.54 -5.86
C GLY A 75 13.06 3.07 -5.16
N ALA A 76 11.92 3.09 -5.86
CA ALA A 76 10.62 2.68 -5.30
C ALA A 76 10.23 1.22 -5.65
N GLU A 77 11.11 0.44 -6.28
CA GLU A 77 10.80 -0.93 -6.74
C GLU A 77 10.35 -1.90 -5.64
N PRO A 78 10.88 -1.86 -4.39
CA PRO A 78 10.35 -2.69 -3.31
C PRO A 78 8.88 -2.36 -2.97
N GLU A 79 8.53 -1.08 -2.97
CA GLU A 79 7.16 -0.60 -2.71
C GLU A 79 6.23 -0.95 -3.89
N ARG A 80 6.71 -0.76 -5.11
CA ARG A 80 6.03 -1.20 -6.33
C ARG A 80 5.79 -2.71 -6.34
N LEU A 81 6.76 -3.52 -5.94
CA LEU A 81 6.60 -4.98 -5.81
C LEU A 81 5.55 -5.33 -4.76
N HIS A 82 5.51 -4.62 -3.63
CA HIS A 82 4.49 -4.81 -2.61
C HIS A 82 3.08 -4.55 -3.17
N LEU A 83 2.90 -3.45 -3.92
CA LEU A 83 1.64 -3.10 -4.56
C LEU A 83 1.22 -4.15 -5.60
N LEU A 84 2.14 -4.63 -6.45
CA LEU A 84 1.84 -5.64 -7.46
C LEU A 84 1.47 -7.00 -6.84
N LYS A 85 2.12 -7.39 -5.74
CA LYS A 85 1.71 -8.57 -4.96
C LYS A 85 0.30 -8.40 -4.40
N ARG A 86 -0.06 -7.20 -3.94
CA ARG A 86 -1.43 -6.91 -3.48
C ARG A 86 -2.46 -7.05 -4.59
N VAL A 87 -2.14 -6.57 -5.80
CA VAL A 87 -3.02 -6.72 -6.97
C VAL A 87 -3.25 -8.21 -7.28
N LEU A 88 -2.18 -9.03 -7.24
CA LEU A 88 -2.28 -10.48 -7.49
C LEU A 88 -3.08 -11.21 -6.40
N GLU A 89 -2.91 -10.83 -5.14
CA GLU A 89 -3.67 -11.37 -4.00
C GLU A 89 -5.17 -11.15 -4.16
N LEU A 90 -5.58 -9.92 -4.53
CA LEU A 90 -6.98 -9.54 -4.65
C LEU A 90 -7.63 -10.02 -5.96
N TRP A 91 -6.84 -10.44 -6.94
CA TRP A 91 -7.29 -10.76 -8.30
C TRP A 91 -8.41 -11.80 -8.35
N ASP A 92 -8.27 -12.84 -7.52
CA ASP A 92 -9.22 -13.96 -7.50
C ASP A 92 -10.39 -13.71 -6.51
N THR A 93 -10.33 -12.62 -5.74
CA THR A 93 -11.34 -12.25 -4.73
C THR A 93 -12.35 -11.23 -5.27
N VAL A 94 -11.91 -10.35 -6.17
CA VAL A 94 -12.77 -9.39 -6.86
C VAL A 94 -13.15 -10.01 -8.20
N ASP A 95 -14.39 -9.83 -8.65
CA ASP A 95 -14.75 -10.12 -10.05
C ASP A 95 -13.88 -9.25 -10.95
N SER A 96 -12.78 -9.85 -11.41
CA SER A 96 -11.65 -9.14 -11.99
C SER A 96 -12.11 -8.22 -13.12
N SER A 97 -11.75 -6.94 -13.00
CA SER A 97 -12.12 -5.91 -13.97
C SER A 97 -11.62 -6.29 -15.36
N PRO A 98 -12.47 -6.27 -16.41
CA PRO A 98 -12.11 -6.73 -17.76
C PRO A 98 -10.99 -5.90 -18.41
N ARG A 99 -10.53 -4.82 -17.77
CA ARG A 99 -9.45 -3.95 -18.27
C ARG A 99 -8.06 -4.35 -17.76
N LEU A 100 -7.98 -5.28 -16.82
CA LEU A 100 -6.74 -5.71 -16.19
C LEU A 100 -6.41 -7.14 -16.65
N HIS A 101 -5.27 -7.32 -17.32
CA HIS A 101 -4.77 -8.64 -17.71
C HIS A 101 -3.78 -9.18 -16.67
N ARG A 102 -4.03 -10.39 -16.13
CA ARG A 102 -3.21 -10.99 -15.05
C ARG A 102 -1.74 -11.13 -15.44
N LEU A 103 -1.48 -11.48 -16.70
CA LEU A 103 -0.13 -11.61 -17.24
C LEU A 103 0.64 -10.29 -17.16
N THR A 104 0.00 -9.15 -17.48
CA THR A 104 0.63 -7.83 -17.40
C THR A 104 1.05 -7.50 -15.97
N VAL A 105 0.24 -7.88 -14.97
CA VAL A 105 0.60 -7.68 -13.55
C VAL A 105 1.77 -8.56 -13.15
N LEU A 106 1.79 -9.82 -13.59
CA LEU A 106 2.89 -10.75 -13.33
C LEU A 106 4.21 -10.26 -13.94
N ASP A 107 4.19 -9.78 -15.19
CA ASP A 107 5.38 -9.24 -15.86
C ASP A 107 5.98 -8.08 -15.08
N HIS A 108 5.14 -7.13 -14.63
CA HIS A 108 5.60 -6.02 -13.80
C HIS A 108 6.12 -6.47 -12.43
N ALA A 109 5.54 -7.52 -11.84
CA ALA A 109 6.01 -8.04 -10.55
C ALA A 109 7.39 -8.69 -10.68
N VAL A 110 7.65 -9.40 -11.78
CA VAL A 110 8.97 -9.97 -12.09
C VAL A 110 9.99 -8.84 -12.29
N GLU A 111 9.65 -7.83 -13.10
CA GLU A 111 10.49 -6.64 -13.33
C GLU A 111 10.88 -5.97 -12.00
N ALA A 112 9.90 -5.69 -11.12
CA ALA A 112 10.15 -5.07 -9.83
C ALA A 112 11.03 -5.95 -8.92
N GLY A 113 10.75 -7.26 -8.88
CA GLY A 113 11.51 -8.21 -8.07
C GLY A 113 12.97 -8.32 -8.46
N LEU A 114 13.26 -8.35 -9.76
CA LEU A 114 14.63 -8.32 -10.28
C LEU A 114 15.35 -7.04 -9.85
N ALA A 115 14.68 -5.89 -9.99
CA ALA A 115 15.25 -4.61 -9.60
C ALA A 115 15.55 -4.52 -8.10
N THR A 116 14.66 -5.03 -7.23
CA THR A 116 14.90 -5.13 -5.78
C THR A 116 16.09 -6.04 -5.45
N SER A 117 16.15 -7.24 -6.06
CA SER A 117 17.24 -8.20 -5.78
C SER A 117 18.63 -7.70 -6.19
N ALA A 118 18.71 -6.87 -7.24
CA ALA A 118 19.94 -6.24 -7.68
C ALA A 118 20.46 -5.20 -6.67
N VAL A 119 19.55 -4.52 -5.94
CA VAL A 119 19.93 -3.60 -4.85
C VAL A 119 20.52 -4.37 -3.68
N ASP A 120 19.87 -5.45 -3.27
CA ASP A 120 20.30 -6.28 -2.14
C ASP A 120 21.65 -6.97 -2.41
N SER A 121 21.92 -7.30 -3.68
CA SER A 121 23.17 -7.92 -4.11
C SER A 121 24.32 -6.93 -4.37
N GLY A 122 24.08 -5.62 -4.23
CA GLY A 122 25.10 -4.57 -4.42
C GLY A 122 25.55 -4.36 -5.87
N LEU A 123 24.77 -4.79 -6.86
CA LEU A 123 25.15 -4.81 -8.28
C LEU A 123 24.80 -3.52 -9.04
N ARG A 124 24.91 -2.35 -8.40
CA ARG A 124 24.52 -1.06 -9.01
C ARG A 124 25.70 -0.16 -9.37
#